data_AF-A0A6G1RTD7-F1
#
_entry.id   AF-A0A6G1RTD7-F1
#
_cell.length_a   1.000
_cell.length_b   1.000
_cell.length_c   1.000
_cell.angle_alpha   90.00
_cell.angle_beta   90.00
_cell.angle_gamma   90.00
#
_symmetry.space_group_name_H-M   'P 1'
#
loop_
_entity.id
_entity.type
_entity.pdbx_description
1 polymer ?
#
loop_
_entity_poly.entity_id
_entity_poly.type
_entity_poly.pdbx_seq_one_letter_code
_entity_poly.pdbx_strand_id
1 'polypeptide(L)'
;VTHTRGYHFADDARRIWAAIRSFVKGLVQHCYPSEGAVGGDAELQAWVAEIFHKGFLGRRRSGAPSRLGSRRALVTFLTTIIYSCSAHHAATNSGQFELGAFMPNMPPAMRQPPPSSKAPLSEQQVLAALPA
;
A
#
# COMPACT_ATOMS: atom_id res chain seq x y z
N VAL A 1 -9.25 -17.24 -6.56
CA VAL A 1 -9.22 -16.54 -5.26
C VAL A 1 -10.59 -16.71 -4.63
N THR A 2 -10.66 -17.40 -3.50
CA THR A 2 -11.91 -17.58 -2.74
C THR A 2 -12.40 -16.22 -2.26
N HIS A 3 -13.68 -15.92 -2.52
CA HIS A 3 -14.31 -14.69 -2.03
C HIS A 3 -14.59 -14.87 -0.53
N THR A 4 -13.78 -14.23 0.32
CA THR A 4 -14.00 -14.20 1.77
C THR A 4 -15.13 -13.22 2.08
N ARG A 5 -16.27 -13.74 2.54
CA ARG A 5 -17.43 -12.93 2.92
C ARG A 5 -17.07 -11.98 4.07
N GLY A 6 -17.54 -10.74 3.99
CA GLY A 6 -17.31 -9.72 5.04
C GLY A 6 -15.93 -9.04 4.98
N TYR A 7 -15.11 -9.29 3.95
CA TYR A 7 -13.82 -8.62 3.80
C TYR A 7 -13.97 -7.25 3.13
N HIS A 8 -14.60 -6.30 3.84
CA HIS A 8 -14.98 -4.98 3.32
C HIS A 8 -13.81 -4.18 2.75
N PHE A 9 -12.64 -4.17 3.43
CA PHE A 9 -11.43 -3.52 2.90
C PHE A 9 -11.10 -4.01 1.48
N ALA A 10 -11.14 -5.32 1.23
CA ALA A 10 -10.79 -5.86 -0.07
C ALA A 10 -11.85 -5.55 -1.14
N ASP A 11 -13.13 -5.53 -0.75
CA ASP A 11 -14.23 -5.21 -1.66
C ASP A 11 -14.18 -3.74 -2.09
N ASP A 12 -13.99 -2.81 -1.14
CA ASP A 12 -13.91 -1.38 -1.42
C ASP A 12 -12.61 -1.03 -2.15
N ALA A 13 -11.47 -1.61 -1.74
CA ALA A 13 -10.19 -1.44 -2.42
C ALA A 13 -10.27 -1.82 -3.90
N ARG A 14 -10.91 -2.94 -4.25
CA ARG A 14 -11.07 -3.36 -5.65
C ARG A 14 -11.92 -2.39 -6.46
N ARG A 15 -13.01 -1.87 -5.87
CA ARG A 15 -13.89 -0.89 -6.53
C ARG A 15 -13.17 0.42 -6.79
N ILE A 16 -12.48 0.95 -5.78
CA ILE A 16 -11.72 2.20 -5.89
C ILE A 16 -10.55 2.03 -6.86
N TRP A 17 -9.81 0.92 -6.79
CA TRP A 17 -8.75 0.61 -7.74
C TRP A 17 -9.28 0.58 -9.18
N ALA A 18 -10.42 -0.06 -9.42
CA ALA A 18 -11.04 -0.10 -10.74
C ALA A 18 -11.41 1.30 -11.24
N ALA A 19 -11.95 2.17 -10.38
CA ALA A 19 -12.27 3.55 -10.72
C ALA A 19 -11.03 4.37 -11.09
N ILE A 20 -9.98 4.35 -10.24
CA ILE A 20 -8.71 5.04 -10.50
C ILE A 20 -8.10 4.53 -11.81
N ARG A 21 -8.06 3.22 -12.00
CA ARG A 21 -7.50 2.61 -13.23
C ARG A 21 -8.26 3.05 -14.48
N SER A 22 -9.59 3.15 -14.40
CA SER A 22 -10.41 3.62 -15.51
C SER A 22 -10.10 5.08 -15.86
N PHE A 23 -10.01 5.94 -14.85
CA PHE A 23 -9.63 7.34 -15.02
C PHE A 23 -8.23 7.49 -15.65
N VAL A 24 -7.22 6.82 -15.07
CA VAL A 24 -5.84 6.83 -15.56
C VAL A 24 -5.76 6.31 -16.99
N LYS A 25 -6.52 5.25 -17.32
CA LYS A 25 -6.57 4.71 -18.69
C LYS A 25 -7.04 5.75 -19.69
N GLY A 26 -8.11 6.50 -19.39
CA GLY A 26 -8.59 7.57 -20.26
C GLY A 26 -7.54 8.65 -20.49
N LEU A 27 -6.87 9.09 -19.42
CA LEU A 27 -5.79 10.08 -19.50
C LEU A 27 -4.61 9.60 -20.34
N VAL A 28 -4.09 8.39 -20.06
CA VAL A 28 -2.96 7.82 -20.80
C VAL A 28 -3.29 7.62 -22.27
N GLN A 29 -4.50 7.19 -22.60
CA GLN A 29 -4.93 7.03 -24.00
C GLN A 29 -5.02 8.36 -24.74
N HIS A 30 -5.39 9.44 -24.04
CA HIS A 30 -5.45 10.78 -24.60
C HIS A 30 -4.04 11.36 -24.85
N CYS A 31 -3.13 11.22 -23.88
CA CYS A 31 -1.78 11.78 -23.97
C CYS A 31 -0.82 10.94 -24.83
N TYR A 32 -0.98 9.61 -24.87
CA TYR A 32 -0.08 8.71 -25.60
C TYR A 32 -0.84 7.95 -26.69
N PRO A 33 -0.68 8.33 -27.97
CA PRO A 33 -1.41 7.72 -29.09
C PRO A 33 -0.95 6.28 -29.38
N SER A 34 0.28 5.92 -29.02
CA SER A 34 0.87 4.59 -29.28
C SER A 34 1.75 4.11 -28.13
N GLU A 35 2.09 2.82 -28.14
CA GLU A 35 3.07 2.25 -27.21
C GLU A 35 4.46 2.88 -27.41
N GLY A 36 4.81 3.20 -28.66
CA GLY A 36 6.05 3.89 -29.01
C GLY A 36 6.15 5.29 -28.39
N ALA A 37 5.03 6.01 -28.27
CA ALA A 37 5.01 7.31 -27.60
C ALA A 37 5.40 7.20 -26.12
N VAL A 38 4.92 6.17 -25.41
CA VAL A 38 5.32 5.90 -24.01
C VAL A 38 6.80 5.55 -23.94
N GLY A 39 7.25 4.63 -24.80
CA GLY A 39 8.64 4.18 -24.80
C GLY A 39 9.65 5.25 -25.24
N GLY A 40 9.22 6.24 -26.02
CA GLY A 40 10.05 7.35 -26.51
C GLY A 40 10.09 8.58 -25.62
N ASP A 41 9.22 8.67 -24.61
CA ASP A 41 9.15 9.80 -23.69
C ASP A 41 10.32 9.78 -22.70
N ALA A 42 11.33 10.62 -22.96
CA ALA A 42 12.56 10.67 -22.17
C ALA A 42 12.33 11.13 -20.73
N GLU A 43 11.41 12.07 -20.52
CA GLU A 43 11.09 12.61 -19.18
C GLU A 43 10.38 11.54 -18.35
N LEU A 44 9.40 10.85 -18.94
CA LEU A 44 8.74 9.72 -18.30
C LEU A 44 9.74 8.62 -17.93
N GLN A 45 10.67 8.27 -18.83
CA GLN A 45 11.67 7.24 -18.52
C GLN A 45 12.63 7.69 -17.42
N ALA A 46 13.05 8.95 -17.41
CA ALA A 46 13.91 9.50 -16.35
C ALA A 46 13.20 9.45 -14.99
N TRP A 47 11.92 9.83 -14.94
CA TRP A 47 11.12 9.78 -13.71
C TRP A 47 10.96 8.36 -13.17
N VAL A 48 10.63 7.38 -14.01
CA VAL A 48 10.52 5.97 -13.60
C VAL A 48 11.87 5.43 -13.13
N ALA A 49 12.95 5.76 -13.82
CA ALA A 49 14.30 5.37 -13.43
C ALA A 49 14.70 5.99 -12.09
N GLU A 50 14.36 7.25 -11.84
CA GLU A 50 14.60 7.91 -10.56
C GLU A 50 13.86 7.21 -9.42
N ILE A 51 12.57 6.91 -9.59
CA ILE A 51 11.79 6.15 -8.60
C ILE A 51 12.46 4.79 -8.33
N PHE A 52 12.90 4.08 -9.36
CA PHE A 52 13.58 2.79 -9.19
C PHE A 52 14.92 2.91 -8.45
N HIS A 53 15.76 3.88 -8.82
CA HIS A 53 17.09 4.02 -8.25
C HIS A 53 17.08 4.66 -6.86
N LYS A 54 16.24 5.67 -6.63
CA LYS A 54 16.16 6.40 -5.36
C LYS A 54 15.16 5.78 -4.40
N GLY A 55 13.97 5.41 -4.88
CA GLY A 55 12.93 4.80 -4.05
C GLY A 55 13.17 3.31 -3.78
N PHE A 56 13.51 2.54 -4.82
CA PHE A 56 13.73 1.09 -4.71
C PHE A 56 15.22 0.68 -4.63
N LEU A 57 16.13 1.64 -4.48
CA LEU A 57 17.57 1.44 -4.34
C LEU A 57 18.19 0.62 -5.50
N GLY A 58 17.61 0.69 -6.70
CA GLY A 58 18.04 -0.08 -7.86
C GLY A 58 17.86 -1.60 -7.72
N ARG A 59 17.09 -2.06 -6.73
CA ARG A 59 16.96 -3.49 -6.42
C ARG A 59 15.99 -4.17 -7.39
N ARG A 60 16.52 -4.89 -8.38
CA ARG A 60 15.71 -5.66 -9.35
C ARG A 60 14.71 -6.64 -8.70
N ARG A 61 15.03 -7.16 -7.51
CA ARG A 61 14.13 -8.05 -6.75
C ARG A 61 12.87 -7.36 -6.21
N SER A 62 12.78 -6.02 -6.24
CA SER A 62 11.58 -5.29 -5.82
C SER A 62 10.39 -5.49 -6.76
N GLY A 63 10.64 -5.89 -8.00
CA GLY A 63 9.61 -5.97 -9.05
C GLY A 63 9.14 -4.61 -9.59
N ALA A 64 9.66 -3.49 -9.06
CA ALA A 64 9.36 -2.16 -9.58
C ALA A 64 10.00 -1.96 -10.97
N PRO A 65 9.29 -1.36 -11.94
CA PRO A 65 9.85 -1.10 -13.26
C PRO A 65 10.92 -0.02 -13.18
N SER A 66 12.04 -0.24 -13.86
CA SER A 66 13.05 0.80 -14.12
C SER A 66 12.81 1.56 -15.43
N ARG A 67 11.86 1.08 -16.24
CA ARG A 67 11.47 1.63 -17.55
C ARG A 67 10.05 1.19 -17.90
N LEU A 68 9.31 1.98 -18.66
CA LEU A 68 7.98 1.64 -19.16
C LEU A 68 7.95 1.68 -20.69
N GLY A 69 7.50 0.59 -21.31
CA GLY A 69 7.41 0.48 -22.78
C GLY A 69 5.99 0.32 -23.31
N SER A 70 4.97 0.43 -22.46
CA SER A 70 3.58 0.29 -22.89
C SER A 70 2.61 1.16 -22.10
N ARG A 71 1.52 1.58 -22.74
CA ARG A 71 0.38 2.25 -22.10
C ARG A 71 -0.21 1.39 -21.00
N ARG A 72 -0.29 0.07 -21.20
CA ARG A 72 -0.75 -0.86 -20.16
C ARG A 72 0.12 -0.77 -18.90
N ALA A 73 1.45 -0.80 -19.07
CA ALA A 73 2.36 -0.69 -17.94
C ALA A 73 2.28 0.69 -17.27
N LEU A 74 2.18 1.78 -18.06
CA LEU A 74 2.01 3.13 -17.55
C LEU A 74 0.70 3.30 -16.77
N VAL A 75 -0.41 2.78 -17.28
CA VAL A 75 -1.70 2.80 -16.58
C VAL A 75 -1.59 2.10 -15.23
N THR A 76 -1.01 0.90 -15.19
CA THR A 76 -0.82 0.18 -13.92
C THR A 76 0.09 0.95 -12.96
N PHE A 77 1.19 1.52 -13.46
CA PHE A 77 2.14 2.28 -12.65
C PHE A 77 1.49 3.52 -12.01
N LEU A 78 0.81 4.35 -12.81
CA LEU A 78 0.11 5.54 -12.33
C LEU A 78 -1.06 5.20 -11.42
N THR A 79 -1.83 4.13 -11.73
CA THR A 79 -2.88 3.64 -10.84
C THR A 79 -2.32 3.26 -9.47
N THR A 80 -1.17 2.58 -9.45
CA THR A 80 -0.51 2.19 -8.20
C THR A 80 -0.13 3.41 -7.36
N ILE A 81 0.49 4.42 -7.97
CA ILE A 81 0.89 5.64 -7.27
C ILE A 81 -0.34 6.37 -6.71
N ILE A 82 -1.35 6.63 -7.54
CA ILE A 82 -2.55 7.37 -7.11
C ILE A 82 -3.28 6.61 -6.01
N TYR A 83 -3.47 5.29 -6.16
CA TYR A 83 -4.13 4.47 -5.14
C TYR A 83 -3.35 4.47 -3.81
N SER A 84 -2.04 4.29 -3.86
CA SER A 84 -1.18 4.29 -2.67
C SER A 84 -1.24 5.61 -1.92
N CYS A 85 -1.16 6.74 -2.62
CA CYS A 85 -1.18 8.08 -2.00
C CYS A 85 -2.58 8.55 -1.55
N SER A 86 -3.65 7.84 -1.94
CA SER A 86 -5.03 8.22 -1.61
C SER A 86 -5.73 7.13 -0.80
N ALA A 87 -6.38 6.20 -1.49
CA ALA A 87 -7.24 5.18 -0.88
C ALA A 87 -6.50 4.26 0.08
N HIS A 88 -5.27 3.86 -0.25
CA HIS A 88 -4.48 3.02 0.64
C HIS A 88 -4.09 3.77 1.92
N HIS A 89 -3.55 4.98 1.78
CA HIS A 89 -3.21 5.84 2.92
C HIS A 89 -4.42 6.07 3.83
N ALA A 90 -5.58 6.43 3.27
CA ALA A 90 -6.81 6.61 4.04
C ALA A 90 -7.21 5.33 4.79
N ALA A 91 -7.19 4.18 4.12
CA ALA A 91 -7.57 2.91 4.72
C ALA A 91 -6.66 2.48 5.90
N THR A 92 -5.38 2.83 5.87
CA THR A 92 -4.44 2.49 6.96
C THR A 92 -4.34 3.56 8.04
N ASN A 93 -4.72 4.81 7.74
CA ASN A 93 -4.56 5.94 8.64
C ASN A 93 -5.84 6.25 9.43
N SER A 94 -7.00 6.24 8.77
CA SER A 94 -8.26 6.78 9.32
C SER A 94 -8.90 5.98 10.44
N GLY A 95 -8.38 4.79 10.76
CA GLY A 95 -8.85 3.96 11.88
C GLY A 95 -7.91 3.93 13.08
N GLN A 96 -6.82 4.70 13.06
CA GLN A 96 -5.79 4.63 14.10
C GLN A 96 -6.34 5.00 15.48
N PHE A 97 -7.16 6.05 15.58
CA PHE A 97 -7.71 6.47 16.86
C PHE A 97 -8.83 5.54 17.32
N GLU A 98 -9.72 5.16 16.42
CA GLU A 98 -10.87 4.29 16.68
C GLU A 98 -10.43 2.92 17.22
N LEU A 99 -9.32 2.38 16.72
CA LEU A 99 -8.75 1.12 17.17
C LEU A 99 -7.72 1.30 18.31
N GLY A 100 -6.99 2.42 18.33
CA GLY A 100 -5.86 2.64 19.23
C GLY A 100 -6.16 3.43 20.49
N ALA A 101 -7.28 4.17 20.54
CA ALA A 101 -7.63 4.98 21.70
C ALA A 101 -7.84 4.13 22.96
N PHE A 102 -8.34 2.90 22.78
CA PHE A 102 -8.31 1.90 23.84
C PHE A 102 -6.98 1.13 23.79
N MET A 103 -5.96 1.65 24.48
CA MET A 103 -4.58 1.13 24.45
C MET A 103 -4.45 -0.40 24.58
N PRO A 104 -5.21 -1.11 25.44
CA PRO A 104 -5.11 -2.57 25.51
C PRO A 104 -5.44 -3.31 24.20
N ASN A 105 -6.19 -2.69 23.27
CA ASN A 105 -6.48 -3.26 21.95
C ASN A 105 -5.30 -3.11 20.97
N MET A 106 -4.48 -2.07 21.11
CA MET A 106 -3.32 -1.82 20.24
C MET A 106 -2.14 -1.24 21.05
N PRO A 107 -1.51 -2.04 21.94
CA PRO A 107 -0.42 -1.57 22.77
C PRO A 107 0.80 -1.25 21.88
N PRO A 108 1.36 -0.03 21.93
CA PRO A 108 2.52 0.34 21.10
C PRO A 108 3.81 -0.37 21.52
N ALA A 109 3.86 -0.91 22.74
CA ALA A 109 5.00 -1.63 23.29
C ALA A 109 4.54 -2.61 24.37
N MET A 110 5.42 -3.52 24.78
CA MET A 110 5.26 -4.37 25.96
C MET A 110 6.48 -4.20 26.86
N ARG A 111 6.27 -4.11 28.17
CA ARG A 111 7.32 -3.90 29.19
C ARG A 111 7.88 -5.20 29.79
N GLN A 112 7.26 -6.33 29.48
CA GLN A 112 7.65 -7.66 29.97
C GLN A 112 7.78 -8.63 28.79
N PRO A 113 8.61 -9.69 28.90
CA PRO A 113 8.68 -10.71 27.87
C PRO A 113 7.35 -11.47 27.72
N PRO A 114 7.10 -12.10 26.55
CA PRO A 114 5.98 -13.01 26.41
C PRO A 114 6.02 -14.14 27.45
N PRO A 115 4.87 -14.61 27.97
CA PRO A 115 4.83 -15.70 28.94
C PRO A 115 5.47 -16.99 28.39
N SER A 116 6.28 -17.66 29.20
CA SER A 116 6.98 -18.91 28.83
C SER A 116 6.16 -20.18 29.12
N SER A 117 5.01 -20.06 29.76
CA SER A 117 4.11 -21.16 30.07
C SER A 117 2.64 -20.71 29.98
N LYS A 118 1.72 -21.67 30.00
CA LYS A 118 0.26 -21.42 30.01
C LYS A 118 -0.31 -21.20 31.41
N ALA A 119 0.55 -21.03 32.43
CA ALA A 119 0.08 -20.71 33.77
C ALA A 119 -0.73 -19.40 33.74
N PRO A 120 -1.86 -19.31 34.48
CA PRO A 120 -2.67 -18.10 34.52
C PRO A 120 -1.86 -16.89 34.99
N LEU A 121 -2.02 -15.77 34.29
CA LEU A 121 -1.49 -14.47 34.74
C LEU A 121 -2.55 -13.76 35.58
N SER A 122 -2.10 -13.03 36.61
CA SER A 122 -2.95 -12.08 37.30
C SER A 122 -3.15 -10.81 36.48
N GLU A 123 -4.22 -10.06 36.77
CA GLU A 123 -4.48 -8.76 36.15
C GLU A 123 -3.29 -7.79 36.34
N GLN A 124 -2.69 -7.78 37.54
CA GLN A 124 -1.50 -6.97 37.83
C GLN A 124 -0.32 -7.31 36.93
N GLN A 125 -0.10 -8.59 36.61
CA GLN A 125 0.95 -9.01 35.69
C GLN A 125 0.67 -8.54 34.26
N VAL A 126 -0.59 -8.57 33.82
CA VAL A 126 -1.00 -8.03 32.51
C VAL A 126 -0.79 -6.52 32.45
N LEU A 127 -1.27 -5.78 33.46
CA LEU A 127 -1.10 -4.32 33.56
C LEU A 127 0.38 -3.91 33.63
N ALA A 128 1.22 -4.68 34.33
CA ALA A 128 2.66 -4.45 34.38
C ALA A 128 3.35 -4.67 33.02
N ALA A 129 2.76 -5.47 32.13
CA ALA A 129 3.27 -5.71 30.79
C ALA A 129 2.82 -4.64 29.77
N LEU A 130 1.65 -4.04 29.95
CA LEU A 130 1.18 -2.94 29.10
C LEU A 130 2.00 -1.65 29.32
N PRO A 131 2.09 -0.73 28.34
CA PRO A 131 2.72 0.58 28.52
C PRO A 131 2.12 1.39 29.68
N ALA A 132 2.94 2.27 30.26
CA ALA A 132 2.52 3.19 31.32
C ALA A 132 1.64 4.33 30.79
#